data_AF-A0A0B6YEN0-F1
#
_entry.id   AF-A0A0B6YEN0-F1
#
_cell.length_a   1.000
_cell.length_b   1.000
_cell.length_c   1.000
_cell.angle_alpha   90.00
_cell.angle_beta   90.00
_cell.angle_gamma   90.00
#
_symmetry.space_group_name_H-M   'P 1'
#
loop_
_entity.id
_entity.type
_entity.pdbx_description
1 polymer ?
#
loop_
_entity_poly.entity_id
_entity_poly.type
_entity_poly.pdbx_seq_one_letter_code
_entity_poly.pdbx_strand_id
1 'polypeptide(L)' 'MECPHLEDSARIDFDFSITKKDILGRSTFICSVCQTEESPWICLTCGEINCGR' A
#
# COMPACT_ATOMS: atom_id res chain seq x y z
N MET A 1 -3.90 22.21 4.32
CA MET A 1 -3.28 21.54 5.48
C MET A 1 -2.40 20.44 4.93
N GLU A 2 -1.15 20.78 4.62
CA GLU A 2 -0.12 19.81 4.27
C GLU A 2 0.47 19.24 5.56
N CYS A 3 0.71 17.92 5.59
CA CYS A 3 1.35 17.29 6.73
C CYS A 3 2.86 17.55 6.63
N PRO A 4 3.52 18.15 7.65
CA PRO A 4 4.94 18.47 7.57
C PRO A 4 5.82 17.22 7.42
N HIS A 5 5.32 16.05 7.81
CA HIS A 5 6.04 14.79 7.67
C HIS A 5 6.01 14.20 6.25
N LEU A 6 5.24 14.80 5.33
CA LEU A 6 5.04 14.24 4.00
C LEU A 6 6.35 14.21 3.21
N GLU A 7 7.14 15.29 3.27
CA GLU A 7 8.42 15.39 2.55
C GLU A 7 9.45 14.37 3.07
N ASP A 8 9.48 14.13 4.39
CA ASP A 8 10.42 13.18 5.00
C ASP A 8 10.00 11.71 4.86
N SER A 9 8.69 11.46 4.93
CA SER A 9 8.12 10.12 5.06
C SER A 9 7.67 9.53 3.73
N ALA A 10 7.35 10.36 2.72
CA ALA A 10 6.93 9.90 1.40
C ALA A 10 8.14 9.60 0.51
N ARG A 11 8.83 8.50 0.80
CA ARG A 11 9.91 7.94 -0.01
C ARG A 11 9.34 6.78 -0.82
N ILE A 12 8.50 7.10 -1.79
CA ILE A 12 7.77 6.10 -2.56
C ILE A 12 8.69 5.52 -3.65
N ASP A 13 9.45 4.49 -3.30
CA ASP A 13 9.96 3.52 -4.28
C ASP A 13 8.92 2.39 -4.37
N PHE A 14 7.91 2.59 -5.23
CA PHE A 14 6.79 1.66 -5.32
C PHE A 14 7.05 0.61 -6.40
N ASP A 15 7.34 -0.61 -5.96
CA ASP A 15 7.35 -1.76 -6.86
C ASP A 15 5.90 -2.21 -7.14
N PHE A 16 5.39 -1.85 -8.32
CA PHE A 16 4.05 -2.23 -8.78
C PHE A 16 3.86 -3.76 -8.88
N SER A 17 4.95 -4.54 -8.86
CA SER A 17 4.95 -5.99 -8.95
C SER A 17 4.35 -6.67 -7.70
N ILE A 18 4.23 -5.96 -6.58
CA ILE A 18 3.64 -6.47 -5.32
C ILE A 18 2.10 -6.54 -5.42
N THR A 19 1.50 -5.82 -6.37
CA THR A 19 0.05 -5.79 -6.55
C THR A 19 -0.42 -7.01 -7.36
N LYS A 20 -1.31 -7.83 -6.80
CA LYS A 20 -1.94 -8.92 -7.55
C LYS A 20 -2.98 -8.32 -8.50
N LYS A 21 -3.22 -8.97 -9.64
CA LYS A 21 -4.35 -8.63 -10.52
C LYS A 21 -5.52 -9.54 -10.20
N ASP A 22 -6.70 -8.98 -9.99
CA ASP A 22 -7.93 -9.75 -9.86
C ASP A 22 -8.35 -10.37 -11.20
N ILE A 23 -9.41 -11.18 -11.19
CA ILE A 23 -9.94 -11.87 -12.39
C ILE A 23 -10.35 -10.86 -13.49
N LEU A 24 -10.71 -9.63 -13.10
CA LEU A 24 -11.03 -8.51 -13.98
C LEU A 24 -9.82 -7.65 -14.36
N GLY A 25 -8.62 -8.03 -13.91
CA GLY A 25 -7.37 -7.34 -14.23
C GLY A 25 -7.10 -6.06 -13.42
N ARG A 26 -7.88 -5.75 -12.37
CA ARG A 26 -7.59 -4.61 -11.48
C ARG A 26 -6.56 -5.02 -10.45
N SER A 27 -5.70 -4.08 -10.11
CA SER A 27 -4.68 -4.25 -9.08
C SER A 27 -5.37 -4.33 -7.71
N THR A 28 -5.27 -5.46 -7.03
CA THR A 28 -5.74 -5.68 -5.66
C THR A 28 -4.58 -5.55 -4.67
N PHE A 29 -4.80 -4.69 -3.68
CA PHE A 29 -3.90 -4.52 -2.55
C PHE A 29 -4.32 -5.46 -1.44
N ILE A 30 -3.40 -6.34 -1.04
CA ILE A 30 -3.64 -7.36 -0.04
C ILE A 30 -2.66 -7.12 1.12
N CYS A 31 -3.17 -7.17 2.35
CA CYS A 31 -2.33 -7.09 3.54
C CYS A 31 -1.25 -8.16 3.52
N SER A 32 0.01 -7.76 3.63
CA SER A 32 1.15 -8.67 3.65
C SER A 32 1.10 -9.66 4.82
N VAL A 33 0.51 -9.28 5.96
CA VAL A 33 0.43 -10.10 7.17
C VAL A 33 -0.74 -11.10 7.15
N CYS A 34 -1.98 -10.62 6.99
CA CYS A 34 -3.18 -11.45 7.14
C CYS A 34 -3.89 -11.79 5.82
N GLN A 35 -3.36 -11.31 4.68
CA GLN A 35 -3.91 -11.52 3.35
C GLN A 35 -5.35 -11.00 3.14
N THR A 36 -5.85 -10.11 4.00
CA THR A 36 -7.15 -9.44 3.76
C THR A 36 -7.05 -8.37 2.68
N GLU A 37 -8.13 -8.21 1.94
CA GLU A 37 -8.37 -7.13 0.97
C GLU A 37 -9.13 -5.96 1.60
N GLU A 38 -9.52 -6.09 2.88
CA GLU A 38 -10.25 -5.06 3.62
C GLU A 38 -9.32 -3.95 4.12
N SER A 39 -9.72 -2.70 3.87
CA SER A 39 -9.01 -1.48 4.32
C SER A 39 -7.48 -1.55 4.12
N PRO A 40 -6.98 -1.77 2.89
CA PRO A 40 -5.55 -1.82 2.65
C PRO A 40 -4.94 -0.42 2.77
N TRP A 41 -3.84 -0.32 3.50
CA TRP A 41 -3.02 0.87 3.66
C TRP A 41 -1.62 0.59 3.17
N ILE A 42 -1.06 1.57 2.47
CA ILE A 42 0.33 1.53 2.01
C ILE A 42 1.18 2.42 2.90
N CYS A 43 2.33 1.90 3.32
CA CYS A 43 3.35 2.71 3.95
C CYS A 43 4.05 3.59 2.90
N LEU A 44 3.93 4.91 3.03
CA LEU A 44 4.59 5.85 2.09
C LEU A 44 6.12 5.86 2.21
N THR A 45 6.68 5.23 3.25
CA THR A 45 8.14 5.17 3.49
C THR A 45 8.78 3.89 2.96
N CYS A 46 8.10 2.75 3.05
CA CYS A 46 8.66 1.44 2.67
C CYS A 46 7.83 0.67 1.63
N GLY A 47 6.69 1.20 1.18
CA GLY A 47 5.84 0.58 0.15
C GLY A 47 5.05 -0.66 0.62
N GLU A 48 5.21 -1.09 1.87
CA GLU A 48 4.53 -2.27 2.39
C GLU A 48 3.01 -2.04 2.53
N ILE A 49 2.23 -3.06 2.16
CA ILE A 49 0.77 -3.04 2.25
C ILE A 49 0.34 -3.78 3.51
N ASN A 50 -0.43 -3.11 4.36
CA ASN A 50 -0.99 -3.64 5.60
C ASN A 50 -2.46 -3.26 5.74
N CYS A 51 -3.26 -4.07 6.42
CA CYS A 51 -4.64 -3.69 6.72
C CYS A 51 -4.70 -2.66 7.85
N GLY A 52 -5.67 -1.76 7.75
CA GLY A 52 -5.99 -0.80 8.81
C GLY A 52 -6.65 -1.48 10.01
N ARG A 53 -6.79 -0.74 11.10
CA ARG A 53 -7.59 -1.17 12.25
C ARG A 53 -9.08 -1.05 11.97
#